data_AF-A0A7V4GV66-F1
#
_entry.id   AF-A0A7V4GV66-F1
#
_cell.length_a   1.000
_cell.length_b   1.000
_cell.length_c   1.000
_cell.angle_alpha   90.00
_cell.angle_beta   90.00
_cell.angle_gamma   90.00
#
_symmetry.space_group_name_H-M   'P 1'
#
loop_
_entity.id
_entity.type
_entity.pdbx_description
1 polymer ?
#
loop_
_entity_poly.entity_id
_entity_poly.type
_entity_poly.pdbx_seq_one_letter_code
_entity_poly.pdbx_strand_id
1 'polypeptide(L)'
;VLVNKADGDNAAKAERAVSDYASAMHLLPPHPGKWTPRVIACSAKTNAGIDVLWNTISEYITFTKANGYFETKRREQNLDWLQETILDLLQSEFYRHPGIASLLQKFTAEVAKNKITPYFAARHLMETYHQKK
;
A
#
# COMPACT_ATOMS: atom_id res chain seq x y z
N VAL A 1 -0.59 -6.16 -14.39
CA VAL A 1 -1.81 -6.77 -13.82
C VAL A 1 -1.87 -8.23 -14.25
N LEU A 2 -2.33 -9.13 -13.38
CA LEU A 2 -2.46 -10.55 -13.69
C LEU A 2 -3.92 -10.97 -13.59
N VAL A 3 -4.42 -11.63 -14.63
CA VAL A 3 -5.75 -12.23 -14.67
C VAL A 3 -5.58 -13.74 -14.48
N ASN A 4 -5.69 -14.20 -13.23
CA ASN A 4 -5.52 -15.61 -12.88
C ASN A 4 -6.79 -16.44 -13.18
N LYS A 5 -6.67 -17.77 -13.16
CA LYS A 5 -7.71 -18.76 -13.49
C LYS A 5 -8.15 -18.73 -14.96
N ALA A 6 -7.22 -18.40 -15.86
CA ALA A 6 -7.41 -18.42 -17.30
C ALA A 6 -7.33 -19.86 -17.86
N ASP A 7 -8.17 -20.76 -17.37
CA ASP A 7 -8.23 -22.17 -17.77
C ASP A 7 -9.68 -22.64 -17.98
N GLY A 8 -9.84 -23.66 -18.83
CA GLY A 8 -11.15 -24.21 -19.20
C GLY A 8 -12.12 -23.14 -19.71
N ASP A 9 -13.35 -23.15 -19.21
CA ASP A 9 -14.42 -22.23 -19.59
C ASP A 9 -14.14 -20.76 -19.25
N ASN A 10 -13.12 -20.49 -18.43
CA ASN A 10 -12.74 -19.13 -18.04
C ASN A 10 -11.73 -18.48 -19.00
N ALA A 11 -11.12 -19.24 -19.93
CA ALA A 11 -10.09 -18.70 -20.82
C ALA A 11 -10.59 -17.48 -21.61
N ALA A 12 -11.76 -17.58 -22.25
CA ALA A 12 -12.32 -16.46 -23.03
C ALA A 12 -12.70 -15.24 -22.17
N LYS A 13 -13.15 -15.48 -20.92
CA LYS A 13 -13.48 -14.38 -19.98
C LYS A 13 -12.21 -13.69 -19.48
N ALA A 14 -11.15 -14.47 -19.24
CA ALA A 14 -9.86 -13.94 -18.85
C ALA A 14 -9.23 -13.09 -19.96
N GLU A 15 -9.30 -13.55 -21.22
CA GLU A 15 -8.82 -12.80 -22.39
C GLU A 15 -9.54 -11.45 -22.52
N ARG A 16 -10.87 -11.44 -22.35
CA ARG A 16 -11.65 -10.19 -22.35
C ARG A 16 -11.21 -9.24 -21.22
N ALA A 17 -11.05 -9.76 -20.01
CA ALA A 17 -10.56 -8.96 -18.89
C ALA A 17 -9.14 -8.42 -19.15
N VAL A 18 -8.25 -9.20 -19.77
CA VAL A 18 -6.92 -8.72 -20.18
C VAL A 18 -7.04 -7.52 -21.10
N SER A 19 -7.90 -7.59 -22.12
CA SER A 19 -8.17 -6.48 -23.04
C SER A 19 -8.69 -5.25 -22.31
N ASP A 20 -9.71 -5.42 -21.45
CA ASP A 20 -10.33 -4.31 -20.72
C ASP A 20 -9.32 -3.60 -19.80
N TYR A 21 -8.51 -4.37 -19.06
CA TYR A 21 -7.45 -3.81 -18.22
C TYR A 21 -6.34 -3.16 -19.05
N ALA A 22 -5.93 -3.76 -20.17
CA ALA A 22 -4.91 -3.17 -21.02
C ALA A 22 -5.35 -1.81 -21.57
N SER A 23 -6.60 -1.71 -22.04
CA SER A 23 -7.20 -0.44 -22.45
C SER A 23 -7.24 0.58 -21.31
N ALA A 24 -7.64 0.16 -20.10
CA ALA A 24 -7.68 1.04 -18.94
C ALA A 24 -6.29 1.55 -18.52
N MET A 25 -5.24 0.73 -18.64
CA MET A 25 -3.87 1.15 -18.31
C MET A 25 -3.38 2.30 -19.19
N HIS A 26 -3.86 2.40 -20.44
CA HIS A 26 -3.52 3.52 -21.33
C HIS A 26 -4.16 4.86 -20.92
N LEU A 27 -5.16 4.84 -20.03
CA LEU A 27 -5.78 6.05 -19.49
C LEU A 27 -5.02 6.62 -18.28
N LEU A 28 -4.12 5.85 -17.69
CA LEU A 28 -3.32 6.27 -16.54
C LEU A 28 -2.12 7.11 -16.99
N PRO A 29 -1.63 8.03 -16.13
CA PRO A 29 -0.40 8.75 -16.43
C PRO A 29 0.78 7.79 -16.64
N PRO A 30 1.77 8.16 -17.46
CA PRO A 30 2.94 7.33 -17.70
C PRO A 30 3.65 6.96 -16.39
N HIS A 31 4.12 5.72 -16.30
CA HIS A 31 4.87 5.27 -15.13
C HIS A 31 6.15 6.12 -14.99
N PRO A 32 6.50 6.63 -13.78
CA PRO A 32 7.68 7.46 -13.59
C PRO A 32 8.99 6.79 -14.02
N GLY A 33 9.07 5.47 -13.85
CA GLY A 33 10.16 4.64 -14.35
C GLY A 33 10.13 4.33 -15.85
N LYS A 34 9.24 4.97 -16.63
CA LYS A 34 9.02 4.80 -18.08
C LYS A 34 8.62 3.38 -18.55
N TRP A 35 8.29 2.50 -17.61
CA TRP A 35 7.83 1.15 -17.93
C TRP A 35 6.39 1.19 -18.44
N THR A 36 6.10 0.40 -19.47
CA THR A 36 4.72 0.21 -19.94
C THR A 36 4.11 -0.99 -19.22
N PRO A 37 3.09 -0.81 -18.35
CA PRO A 37 2.47 -1.92 -17.64
C PRO A 37 1.90 -2.97 -18.60
N ARG A 38 2.12 -4.25 -18.29
CA ARG A 38 1.54 -5.37 -19.04
C ARG A 38 0.40 -6.01 -18.27
N VAL A 39 -0.58 -6.52 -19.01
CA VAL A 39 -1.69 -7.32 -18.49
C VAL A 39 -1.57 -8.71 -19.07
N ILE A 40 -1.51 -9.73 -18.21
CA ILE A 40 -1.21 -11.12 -18.61
C ILE A 40 -2.27 -12.03 -18.00
N ALA A 41 -2.84 -12.92 -18.81
CA ALA A 41 -3.65 -14.03 -18.34
C ALA A 41 -2.75 -15.18 -17.89
N CYS A 42 -3.07 -15.81 -16.76
CA CYS A 42 -2.36 -16.99 -16.30
C CYS A 42 -3.30 -17.98 -15.61
N SER A 43 -2.84 -19.22 -15.46
CA SER A 43 -3.47 -20.20 -14.60
C SER A 43 -2.42 -20.87 -13.74
N ALA A 44 -2.47 -20.57 -12.43
CA ALA A 44 -1.64 -21.28 -11.46
C ALA A 44 -1.97 -22.79 -11.41
N LYS A 45 -3.19 -23.19 -11.80
CA LYS A 45 -3.64 -24.59 -11.79
C LYS A 45 -2.97 -25.40 -12.90
N THR A 46 -2.87 -24.83 -14.11
CA THR A 46 -2.27 -25.51 -15.27
C THR A 46 -0.83 -25.07 -15.54
N ASN A 47 -0.30 -24.15 -14.73
CA ASN A 47 0.98 -23.49 -14.88
C ASN A 47 1.12 -22.63 -16.17
N ALA A 48 0.01 -22.34 -16.85
CA ALA A 48 0.02 -21.53 -18.06
C ALA A 48 0.30 -20.05 -17.76
N GLY A 49 1.21 -19.43 -18.52
CA GLY A 49 1.54 -17.99 -18.44
C GLY A 49 2.42 -17.59 -17.24
N ILE A 50 2.86 -18.55 -16.42
CA ILE A 50 3.72 -18.29 -15.25
C ILE A 50 5.15 -17.94 -15.68
N ASP A 51 5.65 -18.57 -16.74
CA ASP A 51 6.92 -18.26 -17.40
C ASP A 51 6.90 -16.84 -18.01
N VAL A 52 5.82 -16.48 -18.70
CA VAL A 52 5.64 -15.14 -19.29
C VAL A 52 5.60 -14.07 -18.19
N LEU A 53 4.93 -14.35 -17.07
CA LEU A 53 4.96 -13.51 -15.88
C LEU A 53 6.39 -13.32 -15.36
N TRP A 54 7.13 -14.40 -15.15
CA TRP A 54 8.49 -14.33 -14.62
C TRP A 54 9.44 -13.53 -15.54
N ASN A 55 9.33 -13.75 -16.85
CA ASN A 55 10.08 -12.98 -17.84
C ASN A 55 9.72 -11.49 -17.78
N THR A 56 8.43 -11.17 -17.65
CA THR A 56 7.97 -9.78 -17.53
C THR A 56 8.50 -9.09 -16.28
N ILE A 57 8.55 -9.78 -15.13
CA ILE A 57 9.16 -9.26 -13.90
C ILE A 57 10.66 -9.02 -14.12
N SER A 58 11.36 -9.98 -14.72
CA SER A 58 12.80 -9.89 -14.99
C SER A 58 13.14 -8.74 -15.94
N GLU A 59 12.33 -8.54 -16.98
CA GLU A 59 12.43 -7.42 -17.91
C GLU A 59 12.21 -6.09 -17.20
N TYR A 60 11.18 -5.98 -16.35
CA TYR A 60 10.92 -4.77 -15.56
C TYR A 60 12.12 -4.41 -14.68
N ILE A 61 12.68 -5.39 -13.95
CA ILE A 61 13.85 -5.17 -13.09
C ILE A 61 15.04 -4.70 -13.92
N THR A 62 15.33 -5.38 -15.04
CA THR A 62 16.44 -5.01 -15.93
C THR A 62 16.27 -3.60 -16.48
N PHE A 63 15.08 -3.28 -16.99
CA PHE A 63 14.75 -1.99 -17.57
C PHE A 63 14.86 -0.85 -16.56
N THR A 64 14.29 -1.02 -15.36
CA THR A 64 14.30 0.01 -14.32
C THR A 64 15.66 0.17 -13.65
N LYS A 65 16.50 -0.87 -13.62
CA LYS A 65 17.90 -0.73 -13.21
C LYS A 65 18.69 0.03 -14.26
N ALA A 66 18.53 -0.31 -15.54
CA ALA A 66 19.26 0.34 -16.64
C ALA A 66 18.97 1.85 -16.72
N ASN A 67 17.76 2.29 -16.38
CA ASN A 67 17.38 3.70 -16.39
C ASN A 67 17.51 4.39 -15.01
N GLY A 68 18.06 3.71 -13.99
CA GLY A 68 18.29 4.27 -12.65
C GLY A 68 17.05 4.45 -11.77
N TYR A 69 15.85 4.15 -12.29
CA TYR A 69 14.61 4.27 -11.53
C TYR A 69 14.55 3.30 -10.35
N PHE A 70 15.05 2.07 -10.52
CA PHE A 70 14.96 1.02 -9.50
C PHE A 70 15.61 1.45 -8.18
N GLU A 71 16.85 1.95 -8.23
CA GLU A 71 17.58 2.40 -7.04
C GLU A 71 16.99 3.69 -6.46
N THR A 72 16.51 4.59 -7.32
CA THR A 72 15.82 5.81 -6.86
C THR A 72 14.57 5.48 -6.07
N LYS A 73 13.71 4.60 -6.61
CA LYS A 73 12.48 4.19 -5.95
C LYS A 73 12.75 3.44 -4.64
N ARG A 74 13.79 2.62 -4.59
CA ARG A 74 14.20 1.92 -3.36
C ARG A 74 14.65 2.88 -2.25
N ARG A 75 15.39 3.95 -2.60
CA ARG A 75 15.77 4.98 -1.61
C ARG A 75 14.56 5.74 -1.08
N GLU A 76 13.64 6.14 -1.96
CA GLU A 76 12.37 6.77 -1.56
C GLU A 76 11.60 5.87 -0.59
N GLN A 77 11.39 4.60 -0.96
CA GLN A 77 10.68 3.64 -0.12
C GLN A 77 11.33 3.44 1.24
N ASN A 78 12.67 3.44 1.32
CA ASN A 78 13.36 3.33 2.61
C ASN A 78 13.12 4.56 3.50
N LEU A 79 13.04 5.76 2.91
CA LEU A 79 12.72 6.98 3.65
C LEU A 79 11.25 6.97 4.11
N ASP A 80 10.34 6.53 3.25
CA ASP A 80 8.92 6.38 3.58
C ASP A 80 8.75 5.37 4.74
N TRP A 81 9.39 4.20 4.65
CA TRP A 81 9.37 3.19 5.71
C TRP A 81 9.95 3.69 7.03
N LEU A 82 11.01 4.50 7.00
CA LEU A 82 11.54 5.11 8.21
C LEU A 82 10.49 5.99 8.89
N GLN A 83 9.80 6.85 8.12
CA GLN A 83 8.76 7.72 8.63
C GLN A 83 7.56 6.93 9.17
N GLU A 84 7.07 5.94 8.42
CA GLU A 84 6.00 5.04 8.83
C GLU A 84 6.35 4.31 10.13
N THR A 85 7.57 3.77 10.21
CA THR A 85 8.04 3.05 11.40
C THR A 85 8.09 3.96 12.62
N ILE A 86 8.58 5.20 12.48
CA ILE A 86 8.58 6.18 13.59
C ILE A 86 7.14 6.45 14.06
N LEU A 87 6.22 6.69 13.14
CA LEU A 87 4.82 6.96 13.47
C LEU A 87 4.14 5.76 14.13
N ASP A 88 4.38 4.55 13.64
CA ASP A 88 3.84 3.32 14.22
C ASP A 88 4.37 3.07 15.62
N LEU A 89 5.67 3.27 15.83
CA LEU A 89 6.29 3.14 17.15
C LEU A 89 5.72 4.18 18.13
N LEU A 90 5.63 5.45 17.73
CA LEU A 90 5.07 6.51 18.56
C LEU A 90 3.60 6.25 18.91
N GLN A 91 2.78 5.88 17.92
CA GLN A 91 1.38 5.53 18.16
C GLN A 91 1.26 4.32 19.09
N SER A 92 2.05 3.28 18.83
CA SER A 92 2.04 2.06 19.63
C SER A 92 2.47 2.31 21.08
N GLU A 93 3.48 3.15 21.31
CA GLU A 93 3.92 3.56 22.65
C GLU A 93 2.83 4.37 23.35
N PHE A 94 2.26 5.36 22.65
CA PHE A 94 1.20 6.22 23.16
C PHE A 94 -0.06 5.43 23.59
N TYR A 95 -0.57 4.54 22.74
CA TYR A 95 -1.78 3.77 23.05
C TYR A 95 -1.56 2.66 24.08
N ARG A 96 -0.33 2.16 24.25
CA ARG A 96 0.02 1.19 25.30
C ARG A 96 0.24 1.84 26.67
N HIS A 97 0.41 3.15 26.73
CA HIS A 97 0.66 3.84 27.98
C HIS A 97 -0.56 3.74 28.94
N PRO A 98 -0.43 3.15 30.15
CA PRO A 98 -1.56 2.89 31.03
C PRO A 98 -2.37 4.14 31.42
N GLY A 99 -1.70 5.30 31.50
CA GLY A 99 -2.34 6.59 31.77
C GLY A 99 -3.18 7.14 30.61
N ILE A 100 -2.96 6.66 29.39
CA ILE A 100 -3.64 7.14 28.18
C ILE A 100 -4.89 6.33 27.90
N ALA A 101 -4.86 5.01 28.04
CA ALA A 101 -6.00 4.15 27.67
C ALA A 101 -7.34 4.57 28.32
N SER A 102 -7.33 4.84 29.63
CA SER A 102 -8.52 5.28 30.37
C SER A 102 -9.00 6.68 29.94
N LEU A 103 -8.07 7.61 29.79
CA LEU A 103 -8.38 9.00 29.40
C LEU A 103 -8.89 9.07 27.95
N LEU A 104 -8.31 8.26 27.06
CA LEU A 104 -8.73 8.14 25.67
C LEU A 104 -10.19 7.69 25.58
N GLN A 105 -10.57 6.63 26.31
CA GLN A 105 -11.95 6.15 26.33
C GLN A 105 -12.93 7.24 26.80
N LYS A 106 -12.57 7.99 27.85
CA LYS A 106 -13.38 9.11 28.34
C LYS A 106 -13.53 10.19 27.27
N PHE A 107 -12.42 10.65 26.70
CA PHE A 107 -12.43 11.75 25.74
C PHE A 107 -13.10 11.39 24.42
N THR A 108 -12.97 10.16 23.92
CA THR A 108 -13.73 9.70 22.76
C THR A 108 -15.24 9.85 22.99
N ALA A 109 -15.74 9.50 24.19
CA ALA A 109 -17.15 9.66 24.52
C ALA A 109 -17.58 11.14 24.68
N GLU A 110 -16.70 12.01 25.18
CA GLU A 110 -16.97 13.44 25.33
C GLU A 110 -16.93 14.18 23.97
N VAL A 111 -16.00 13.83 23.09
CA VAL A 111 -15.93 14.34 21.71
C VAL A 111 -17.15 13.92 20.91
N ALA A 112 -17.55 12.65 20.97
CA ALA A 112 -18.74 12.15 20.27
C ALA A 112 -20.03 12.85 20.72
N LYS A 113 -20.06 13.38 21.95
CA LYS A 113 -21.18 14.14 22.52
C LYS A 113 -21.03 15.66 22.34
N ASN A 114 -20.04 16.13 21.57
CA ASN A 114 -19.70 17.53 21.37
C ASN A 114 -19.45 18.32 22.68
N LYS A 115 -19.01 17.64 23.75
CA LYS A 115 -18.72 18.29 25.05
C LYS A 115 -17.33 18.94 25.08
N ILE A 116 -16.39 18.35 24.35
CA ILE A 116 -15.04 18.88 24.15
C ILE A 116 -14.69 18.77 22.66
N THR A 117 -13.74 19.58 22.21
CA THR A 117 -13.26 19.50 20.83
C THR A 117 -12.23 18.38 20.67
N PRO A 118 -12.11 17.77 19.47
CA PRO A 118 -11.03 16.82 19.16
C PRO A 118 -9.64 17.39 19.44
N TYR A 119 -9.43 18.69 19.18
CA TYR A 119 -8.16 19.38 19.41
C TYR A 119 -7.79 19.47 20.89
N PHE A 120 -8.77 19.79 21.75
CA PHE A 120 -8.55 19.81 23.19
C PHE A 120 -8.20 18.41 23.71
N ALA A 121 -8.99 17.40 23.31
CA ALA A 121 -8.77 16.01 23.71
C ALA A 121 -7.36 15.52 23.32
N ALA A 122 -6.96 15.72 22.06
CA ALA A 122 -5.66 15.31 21.56
C ALA A 122 -4.50 15.99 22.31
N ARG A 123 -4.58 17.32 22.50
CA ARG A 123 -3.54 18.06 23.23
C ARG A 123 -3.39 17.56 24.66
N HIS A 124 -4.50 17.38 25.37
CA HIS A 124 -4.47 16.94 26.77
C HIS A 124 -3.97 15.50 26.92
N LEU A 125 -4.30 14.60 25.98
CA LEU A 125 -3.72 13.25 25.96
C LEU A 125 -2.20 13.30 25.73
N MET A 126 -1.71 14.15 24.83
CA MET A 126 -0.28 14.31 24.59
C MET A 126 0.46 14.92 25.80
N GLU A 127 -0.12 15.90 26.47
CA GLU A 127 0.42 16.46 27.72
C GLU A 127 0.52 15.38 28.81
N THR A 128 -0.53 14.58 28.97
CA THR A 128 -0.57 13.46 29.94
C THR A 128 0.49 12.40 29.62
N TYR A 129 0.71 12.12 28.33
CA TYR A 129 1.73 11.18 27.88
C TYR A 129 3.15 11.66 28.22
N HIS A 130 3.44 12.95 28.03
CA HIS A 130 4.76 13.51 28.34
C HIS A 130 5.05 13.64 29.85
N GLN A 131 4.04 13.89 30.67
CA GLN A 131 4.21 14.07 32.13
C GLN A 131 4.50 12.77 32.89
N LYS A 132 4.20 11.61 32.30
CA LYS A 132 4.35 10.28 32.95
C LYS A 132 5.56 9.49 32.45
N LYS A 133 6.51 10.14 31.77
CA LYS A 133 7.83 9.57 31.47
C LYS A 133 8.72 9.51 32.70
#